data_AF-A0AAU9XSP1-F1
#
_entry.id   AF-A0AAU9XSP1-F1
#
_cell.length_a   1.000
_cell.length_b   1.000
_cell.length_c   1.000
_cell.angle_alpha   90.00
_cell.angle_beta   90.00
_cell.angle_gamma   90.00
#
_symmetry.space_group_name_H-M   'P 1'
#
loop_
_entity.id
_entity.type
_entity.pdbx_description
1 polymer ?
#
loop_
_entity_poly.entity_id
_entity_poly.type
_entity_poly.pdbx_seq_one_letter_code
_entity_poly.pdbx_strand_id
1 'polypeptide(L)'
;MKQLSWVEKPRVIRKVYFVLFFIAVNGNPRTKKCLIQSYYRAKNGSGLKGTGNLLRVGFPFGSNSNRPSQVSFTGSCSDSPAEIEFQLILANRNGTLVITLRLNANTDYVLAVRNQALVIEHLNKTGHDHEFVYSCVSKEDCEIFTLKSFKSPSYVKTDEKGNPLVGSNPLDVTAWFQMLDNNICTPRLKAT
;
A
#
# COMPACT_ATOMS: atom_id res chain seq x y z
N MET A 1 26.50 -58.87 7.68
CA MET A 1 25.80 -58.07 8.72
C MET A 1 26.47 -56.73 8.86
N LYS A 2 25.79 -55.64 8.46
CA LYS A 2 25.94 -54.29 9.01
C LYS A 2 24.70 -53.49 8.62
N GLN A 3 24.18 -52.79 9.61
CA GLN A 3 22.79 -52.39 9.80
C GLN A 3 22.53 -51.06 9.07
N LEU A 4 21.50 -51.00 8.23
CA LEU A 4 20.92 -49.73 7.78
C LEU A 4 20.30 -49.05 9.00
N SER A 5 20.87 -47.94 9.45
CA SER A 5 20.18 -47.03 10.36
C SER A 5 19.49 -45.95 9.51
N TRP A 6 18.17 -46.02 9.49
CA TRP A 6 17.33 -44.86 9.24
C TRP A 6 17.57 -43.85 10.36
N VAL A 7 17.98 -42.63 10.04
CA VAL A 7 17.96 -41.51 10.98
C VAL A 7 16.91 -40.53 10.50
N GLU A 8 15.82 -40.47 11.27
CA GLU A 8 14.74 -39.50 11.13
C GLU A 8 15.23 -38.05 11.32
N LYS A 9 14.54 -37.15 10.63
CA LYS A 9 14.74 -35.68 10.53
C LYS A 9 14.90 -34.96 11.88
N PRO A 10 15.66 -33.85 11.94
CA PRO A 10 15.37 -32.79 12.89
C PRO A 10 14.27 -31.88 12.33
N ARG A 11 13.00 -32.19 12.63
CA ARG A 11 11.82 -31.35 12.31
C ARG A 11 11.63 -30.17 13.28
N VAL A 12 12.61 -29.87 14.13
CA VAL A 12 12.43 -28.99 15.31
C VAL A 12 12.95 -27.56 15.11
N ILE A 13 13.84 -27.31 14.14
CA ILE A 13 14.52 -26.00 14.01
C ILE A 13 13.63 -24.92 13.34
N ARG A 14 12.54 -25.31 12.65
CA ARG A 14 11.67 -24.34 11.95
C ARG A 14 10.65 -23.62 12.85
N LYS A 15 10.42 -24.10 14.08
CA LYS A 15 9.41 -23.51 14.98
C LYS A 15 9.93 -22.33 15.80
N VAL A 16 11.24 -22.23 16.06
CA VAL A 16 11.78 -21.22 16.98
C VAL A 16 11.93 -19.84 16.32
N TYR A 17 12.26 -19.77 15.01
CA TYR A 17 12.33 -18.49 14.30
C TYR A 17 10.97 -17.84 14.04
N PHE A 18 9.91 -18.63 13.92
CA PHE A 18 8.56 -18.06 13.75
C PHE A 18 8.07 -17.41 15.04
N VAL A 19 8.31 -18.02 16.21
CA VAL A 19 7.82 -17.49 17.50
C VAL A 19 8.53 -16.20 17.92
N LEU A 20 9.83 -16.05 17.63
CA LEU A 20 10.55 -14.81 17.96
C LEU A 20 10.18 -13.61 17.06
N PHE A 21 9.61 -13.83 15.87
CA PHE A 21 9.02 -12.73 15.08
C PHE A 21 7.67 -12.26 15.66
N PHE A 22 6.95 -13.14 16.39
CA PHE A 22 5.63 -12.83 16.96
C PHE A 22 5.66 -12.10 18.30
N ILE A 23 6.76 -12.14 19.06
CA ILE A 23 6.84 -11.42 20.36
C ILE A 23 6.97 -9.90 20.15
N ALA A 24 7.29 -9.42 18.94
CA ALA A 24 7.20 -8.01 18.57
C ALA A 24 5.79 -7.53 18.18
N VAL A 25 4.73 -8.33 18.42
CA VAL A 25 3.35 -8.04 17.97
C VAL A 25 2.43 -7.52 19.10
N ASN A 26 2.97 -7.26 20.30
CA ASN A 26 2.28 -6.49 21.36
C ASN A 26 2.88 -5.08 21.56
N GLY A 27 3.56 -4.56 20.55
CA GLY A 27 3.87 -3.14 20.43
C GLY A 27 2.87 -2.48 19.50
N ASN A 28 2.47 -1.25 19.81
CA ASN A 28 1.69 -0.35 18.95
C ASN A 28 1.94 -0.66 17.46
N PRO A 29 0.89 -0.87 16.62
CA PRO A 29 1.08 -1.18 15.21
C PRO A 29 2.06 -0.15 14.62
N ARG A 30 3.17 -0.61 14.05
CA ARG A 30 4.19 0.27 13.47
C ARG A 30 3.57 1.00 12.28
N THR A 31 3.01 2.18 12.54
CA THR A 31 2.48 3.08 11.53
C THR A 31 3.65 3.76 10.84
N LYS A 32 3.87 3.45 9.56
CA LYS A 32 4.87 4.14 8.73
C LYS A 32 4.15 5.09 7.78
N LYS A 33 4.57 6.36 7.74
CA LYS A 33 4.09 7.30 6.72
C LYS A 33 4.66 6.93 5.36
N CYS A 34 3.83 6.97 4.33
CA CYS A 34 4.22 6.66 2.97
C CYS A 34 3.47 7.50 1.95
N LEU A 35 4.05 7.60 0.77
CA LEU A 35 3.39 8.04 -0.45
C LEU A 35 3.21 6.82 -1.36
N ILE A 36 2.15 6.80 -2.16
CA ILE A 36 1.90 5.71 -3.11
C ILE A 36 2.06 6.28 -4.51
N GLN A 37 2.90 5.68 -5.33
CA GLN A 37 3.12 6.13 -6.71
C GLN A 37 2.68 5.04 -7.69
N SER A 38 2.02 5.43 -8.78
CA SER A 38 1.77 4.53 -9.90
C SER A 38 3.07 4.26 -10.66
N TYR A 39 3.52 2.99 -10.71
CA TYR A 39 4.76 2.62 -11.41
C TYR A 39 4.65 2.87 -12.92
N TYR A 40 3.53 2.45 -13.51
CA TYR A 40 3.25 2.65 -14.93
C TYR A 40 3.34 4.13 -15.33
N ARG A 41 2.72 5.02 -14.53
CA ARG A 41 2.77 6.47 -14.83
C ARG A 41 4.11 7.09 -14.49
N ALA A 42 4.83 6.61 -13.48
CA ALA A 42 6.19 7.06 -13.21
C ALA A 42 7.13 6.77 -14.39
N LYS A 43 6.94 5.65 -15.10
CA LYS A 43 7.72 5.28 -16.29
C LYS A 43 7.27 5.97 -17.57
N ASN A 44 5.97 6.16 -17.76
CA ASN A 44 5.39 6.57 -19.06
C ASN A 44 4.67 7.93 -19.04
N GLY A 45 4.54 8.57 -17.88
CA GLY A 45 3.76 9.81 -17.69
C GLY A 45 4.57 11.11 -17.78
N SER A 46 3.85 12.23 -17.83
CA SER A 46 4.37 13.57 -18.15
C SER A 46 4.96 14.35 -16.97
N GLY A 47 5.47 13.70 -15.92
CA GLY A 47 6.27 14.33 -14.86
C GLY A 47 5.69 15.64 -14.28
N LEU A 48 4.63 15.56 -13.46
CA LEU A 48 4.31 16.66 -12.56
C LEU A 48 5.55 16.93 -11.67
N LYS A 49 5.98 18.19 -11.53
CA LYS A 49 7.25 18.58 -10.86
C LYS A 49 7.53 17.75 -9.58
N GLY A 50 8.73 17.16 -9.47
CA GLY A 50 9.11 16.22 -8.40
C GLY A 50 8.83 14.75 -8.73
N THR A 51 8.65 13.89 -7.72
CA THR A 51 8.36 12.43 -7.87
C THR A 51 6.91 12.15 -8.28
N GLY A 52 6.36 12.91 -9.23
CA GLY A 52 4.93 12.96 -9.58
C GLY A 52 4.24 11.62 -9.90
N ASN A 53 2.94 11.66 -10.14
CA ASN A 53 2.03 10.51 -10.25
C ASN A 53 1.78 9.79 -8.91
N LEU A 54 1.81 10.57 -7.83
CA LEU A 54 1.42 10.13 -6.50
C LEU A 54 -0.10 9.96 -6.40
N LEU A 55 -0.55 9.05 -5.56
CA LEU A 55 -1.95 8.96 -5.15
C LEU A 55 -2.31 10.22 -4.36
N ARG A 56 -3.21 11.01 -4.93
CA ARG A 56 -3.74 12.23 -4.39
C ARG A 56 -5.19 12.03 -4.00
N VAL A 57 -5.55 12.58 -2.85
CA VAL A 57 -6.90 12.65 -2.33
C VAL A 57 -7.42 14.06 -2.52
N GLY A 58 -8.53 14.18 -3.26
CA GLY A 58 -9.22 15.45 -3.46
C GLY A 58 -10.17 15.76 -2.30
N PHE A 59 -10.09 17.00 -1.82
CA PHE A 59 -11.06 17.57 -0.89
C PHE A 59 -11.96 18.56 -1.64
N PRO A 60 -13.29 18.47 -1.50
CA PRO A 60 -14.20 19.39 -2.17
C PRO A 60 -14.05 20.81 -1.60
N PHE A 61 -13.65 21.77 -2.45
CA PHE A 61 -13.63 23.19 -2.10
C PHE A 61 -15.04 23.69 -1.73
N GLY A 62 -15.15 24.48 -0.67
CA GLY A 62 -16.39 25.22 -0.33
C GLY A 62 -17.43 24.45 0.47
N SER A 63 -17.16 23.20 0.87
CA SER A 63 -17.97 22.52 1.89
C SER A 63 -17.20 22.54 3.21
N ASN A 64 -17.85 22.86 4.33
CA ASN A 64 -17.31 22.61 5.68
C ASN A 64 -17.05 21.11 5.97
N SER A 65 -17.05 20.27 4.92
CA SER A 65 -16.79 18.85 4.96
C SER A 65 -15.30 18.65 4.71
N ASN A 66 -14.56 18.34 5.78
CA ASN A 66 -13.25 17.69 5.73
C ASN A 66 -13.35 16.25 5.18
N ARG A 67 -14.37 15.93 4.39
CA ARG A 67 -14.60 14.60 3.84
C ARG A 67 -13.86 14.48 2.51
N PRO A 68 -12.78 13.68 2.44
CA PRO A 68 -12.15 13.34 1.17
C PRO A 68 -13.17 12.67 0.24
N SER A 69 -13.19 13.05 -1.04
CA SER A 69 -14.23 12.61 -1.98
C SER A 69 -13.70 12.00 -3.27
N GLN A 70 -12.42 12.20 -3.60
CA GLN A 70 -11.83 11.75 -4.87
C GLN A 70 -10.43 11.20 -4.65
N VAL A 71 -10.03 10.27 -5.51
CA VAL A 71 -8.67 9.73 -5.58
C VAL A 71 -8.17 9.72 -7.02
N SER A 72 -6.92 10.13 -7.23
CA SER A 72 -6.26 10.07 -8.53
C SER A 72 -4.75 9.88 -8.38
N PHE A 73 -4.10 9.26 -9.35
CA PHE A 73 -2.64 9.15 -9.42
C PHE A 73 -2.02 10.32 -10.17
N THR A 74 -2.51 11.53 -9.89
CA THR A 74 -2.06 12.80 -10.51
C THR A 74 -1.46 13.74 -9.48
N GLY A 75 -1.05 13.23 -8.32
CA GLY A 75 -0.39 14.01 -7.29
C GLY A 75 1.10 14.22 -7.57
N SER A 76 1.70 15.18 -6.88
CA SER A 76 3.12 15.44 -6.87
C SER A 76 3.60 15.97 -5.52
N CYS A 77 4.90 16.15 -5.35
CA CYS A 77 5.47 16.70 -4.13
C CYS A 77 5.16 18.19 -3.91
N SER A 78 4.52 18.87 -4.86
CA SER A 78 4.00 20.23 -4.65
C SER A 78 2.60 20.25 -4.03
N ASP A 79 1.89 19.12 -4.01
CA ASP A 79 0.61 19.00 -3.31
C ASP A 79 0.81 18.95 -1.79
N SER A 80 -0.23 19.32 -1.04
CA SER A 80 -0.20 19.31 0.41
C SER A 80 0.01 17.88 0.95
N PRO A 81 0.80 17.68 2.04
CA PRO A 81 0.90 16.38 2.71
C PRO A 81 -0.47 15.79 3.09
N ALA A 82 -1.46 16.64 3.36
CA ALA A 82 -2.81 16.19 3.68
C ALA A 82 -3.52 15.47 2.51
N GLU A 83 -3.08 15.71 1.28
CA GLU A 83 -3.65 15.15 0.06
C GLU A 83 -2.92 13.89 -0.41
N ILE A 84 -1.65 13.70 -0.02
CA ILE A 84 -0.80 12.67 -0.63
C ILE A 84 -0.18 11.69 0.38
N GLU A 85 -0.17 12.00 1.67
CA GLU A 85 0.42 11.12 2.70
C GLU A 85 -0.58 10.12 3.27
N PHE A 86 -0.11 8.89 3.42
CA PHE A 86 -0.85 7.78 4.03
C PHE A 86 -0.06 7.19 5.19
N GLN A 87 -0.76 6.60 6.16
CA GLN A 87 -0.21 5.74 7.18
C GLN A 87 -0.44 4.29 6.76
N LEU A 88 0.67 3.57 6.55
CA LEU A 88 0.66 2.13 6.32
C LEU A 88 0.54 1.40 7.65
N ILE A 89 -0.43 0.50 7.73
CA ILE A 89 -0.60 -0.44 8.83
C ILE A 89 -0.52 -1.85 8.28
N LEU A 90 0.38 -2.66 8.84
CA LEU A 90 0.54 -4.07 8.51
C LEU A 90 -0.21 -4.92 9.54
N ALA A 91 -0.95 -5.92 9.06
CA ALA A 91 -1.60 -6.90 9.92
C ALA A 91 -1.49 -8.30 9.31
N ASN A 92 -1.53 -9.32 10.17
CA ASN A 92 -1.66 -10.71 9.74
C ASN A 92 -3.13 -11.13 9.85
N ARG A 93 -3.72 -11.57 8.73
CA ARG A 93 -5.06 -12.12 8.66
C ARG A 93 -4.97 -13.57 8.19
N ASN A 94 -5.14 -14.52 9.11
CA ASN A 94 -5.13 -15.95 8.82
C ASN A 94 -3.90 -16.41 8.01
N GLY A 95 -2.71 -15.90 8.34
CA GLY A 95 -1.46 -16.22 7.64
C GLY A 95 -1.19 -15.35 6.41
N THR A 96 -2.11 -14.46 6.02
CA THR A 96 -1.92 -13.49 4.94
C THR A 96 -1.47 -12.15 5.51
N LEU A 97 -0.37 -11.61 4.99
CA LEU A 97 0.05 -10.24 5.30
C LEU A 97 -0.83 -9.26 4.53
N VAL A 98 -1.58 -8.44 5.26
CA VAL A 98 -2.43 -7.40 4.69
C VAL A 98 -1.92 -6.02 5.10
N ILE A 99 -2.18 -5.05 4.23
CA ILE A 99 -1.96 -3.63 4.51
C ILE A 99 -3.29 -2.89 4.55
N THR A 100 -3.33 -1.88 5.41
CA THR A 100 -4.34 -0.82 5.42
C THR A 100 -3.64 0.51 5.21
N LEU A 101 -4.21 1.36 4.37
CA LEU A 101 -3.68 2.67 4.03
C LEU A 101 -4.65 3.72 4.55
N ARG A 102 -4.31 4.35 5.68
CA ARG A 102 -5.12 5.42 6.28
C ARG A 102 -4.64 6.76 5.78
N LEU A 103 -5.54 7.70 5.52
CA LEU A 103 -5.16 9.05 5.16
C LEU A 103 -4.46 9.73 6.35
N ASN A 104 -3.27 10.30 6.13
CA ASN A 104 -2.49 10.85 7.24
C ASN A 104 -3.15 12.08 7.88
N ALA A 105 -3.84 12.91 7.10
CA ALA A 105 -4.57 14.07 7.61
C ALA A 105 -5.80 13.71 8.45
N ASN A 106 -6.40 12.53 8.22
CA ASN A 106 -7.51 12.03 9.01
C ASN A 106 -7.54 10.50 8.96
N THR A 107 -7.08 9.87 10.03
CA THR A 107 -6.90 8.41 10.10
C THR A 107 -8.20 7.63 10.23
N ASP A 108 -9.34 8.31 10.37
CA ASP A 108 -10.66 7.68 10.26
C ASP A 108 -11.02 7.34 8.80
N TYR A 109 -10.30 7.91 7.83
CA TYR A 109 -10.49 7.65 6.41
C TYR A 109 -9.41 6.74 5.86
N VAL A 110 -9.82 5.76 5.05
CA VAL A 110 -8.95 4.72 4.52
C VAL A 110 -9.18 4.51 3.03
N LEU A 111 -8.11 4.11 2.34
CA LEU A 111 -8.20 3.66 0.96
C LEU A 111 -8.94 2.33 0.92
N ALA A 112 -9.92 2.20 0.02
CA ALA A 112 -10.73 1.00 -0.11
C ALA A 112 -11.13 0.74 -1.56
N VAL A 113 -11.46 -0.52 -1.86
CA VAL A 113 -12.08 -0.90 -3.14
C VAL A 113 -13.55 -1.20 -2.91
N ARG A 114 -14.44 -0.36 -3.44
CA ARG A 114 -15.89 -0.49 -3.28
C ARG A 114 -16.58 -0.31 -4.61
N ASN A 115 -17.52 -1.20 -4.93
CA ASN A 115 -18.28 -1.15 -6.19
C ASN A 115 -17.37 -1.01 -7.43
N GLN A 116 -16.27 -1.78 -7.47
CA GLN A 116 -15.27 -1.74 -8.55
C GLN A 116 -14.57 -0.38 -8.75
N ALA A 117 -14.57 0.48 -7.73
CA ALA A 117 -13.84 1.74 -7.72
C ALA A 117 -12.87 1.80 -6.53
N LEU A 118 -11.73 2.47 -6.74
CA LEU A 118 -10.88 2.90 -5.64
C LEU A 118 -11.49 4.16 -5.02
N VAL A 119 -11.65 4.17 -3.71
CA VAL A 119 -12.25 5.28 -2.97
C VAL A 119 -11.49 5.56 -1.69
N ILE A 120 -11.67 6.77 -1.15
CA ILE A 120 -11.41 7.04 0.26
C ILE A 120 -12.76 7.01 0.98
N GLU A 121 -12.84 6.23 2.05
CA GLU A 121 -14.07 6.06 2.82
C GLU A 121 -13.77 5.99 4.31
N HIS A 122 -14.76 6.35 5.12
CA HIS A 122 -14.65 6.24 6.57
C HIS A 122 -14.51 4.77 6.99
N LEU A 123 -13.52 4.44 7.82
CA LEU A 123 -13.15 3.09 8.24
C LEU A 123 -14.36 2.25 8.67
N ASN A 124 -15.20 2.79 9.55
CA ASN A 124 -16.41 2.13 10.06
C ASN A 124 -17.46 1.77 8.98
N LYS A 125 -17.38 2.33 7.77
CA LYS A 125 -18.29 2.05 6.65
C LYS A 125 -17.74 1.05 5.64
N THR A 126 -16.47 0.67 5.77
CA THR A 126 -15.76 -0.16 4.78
C THR A 126 -15.79 -1.66 5.08
N GLY A 127 -16.16 -2.08 6.29
CA GLY A 127 -16.00 -3.48 6.70
C GLY A 127 -14.54 -3.92 6.59
N HIS A 128 -14.19 -4.68 5.55
CA HIS A 128 -12.80 -5.07 5.24
C HIS A 128 -12.37 -4.71 3.81
N ASP A 129 -13.16 -3.87 3.12
CA ASP A 129 -12.87 -3.46 1.74
C ASP A 129 -11.61 -2.56 1.63
N HIS A 130 -11.07 -2.15 2.79
CA HIS A 130 -9.86 -1.36 2.97
C HIS A 130 -8.58 -2.20 3.20
N GLU A 131 -8.72 -3.52 3.30
CA GLU A 131 -7.59 -4.43 3.48
C GLU A 131 -7.10 -4.89 2.11
N PHE A 132 -5.80 -4.73 1.86
CA PHE A 132 -5.12 -5.19 0.65
C PHE A 132 -4.09 -6.25 0.99
N VAL A 133 -3.98 -7.30 0.19
CA VAL A 133 -2.87 -8.26 0.29
C VAL A 133 -1.60 -7.56 -0.13
N TYR A 134 -0.59 -7.56 0.73
CA TYR A 134 0.74 -7.06 0.38
C TYR A 134 1.48 -8.14 -0.42
N SER A 135 1.61 -7.93 -1.73
CA SER A 135 2.33 -8.84 -2.62
C SER A 135 3.28 -8.05 -3.52
N CYS A 136 4.56 -8.39 -3.42
CA CYS A 136 5.60 -7.86 -4.29
C CYS A 136 5.47 -8.47 -5.69
N VAL A 137 5.78 -7.68 -6.72
CA VAL A 137 5.76 -8.14 -8.12
C VAL A 137 6.96 -9.05 -8.39
N SER A 138 8.12 -8.73 -7.82
CA SER A 138 9.31 -9.58 -7.84
C SER A 138 9.57 -10.19 -6.46
N LYS A 139 10.16 -11.40 -6.44
CA LYS A 139 10.60 -12.06 -5.20
C LYS A 139 11.94 -11.55 -4.69
N GLU A 140 12.72 -10.91 -5.55
CA GLU A 140 14.08 -10.45 -5.27
C GLU A 140 14.11 -9.01 -4.78
N ASP A 141 13.08 -8.24 -5.11
CA ASP A 141 12.97 -6.83 -4.72
C ASP A 141 11.49 -6.45 -4.49
N CYS A 142 11.20 -5.95 -3.30
CA CYS A 142 9.85 -5.51 -2.88
C CYS A 142 9.61 -4.01 -3.09
N GLU A 143 10.43 -3.34 -3.91
CA GLU A 143 10.21 -1.96 -4.32
C GLU A 143 8.89 -1.74 -5.08
N ILE A 144 8.44 -2.77 -5.82
CA ILE A 144 7.21 -2.72 -6.62
C ILE A 144 6.21 -3.75 -6.09
N PHE A 145 4.98 -3.32 -5.84
CA PHE A 145 3.93 -4.14 -5.26
C PHE A 145 2.58 -3.94 -5.96
N THR A 146 1.63 -4.80 -5.64
CA THR A 146 0.23 -4.68 -6.11
C THR A 146 -0.71 -4.40 -4.94
N LEU A 147 -1.78 -3.66 -5.23
CA LEU A 147 -2.90 -3.44 -4.30
C LEU A 147 -4.05 -4.40 -4.64
N LYS A 148 -3.91 -5.66 -4.22
CA LYS A 148 -4.98 -6.65 -4.35
C LYS A 148 -5.93 -6.56 -3.18
N SER A 149 -7.23 -6.43 -3.42
CA SER A 149 -8.24 -6.51 -2.36
C SER A 149 -8.12 -7.83 -1.59
N PHE A 150 -8.19 -7.79 -0.26
CA PHE A 150 -8.15 -9.00 0.57
C PHE A 150 -9.38 -9.89 0.37
N LYS A 151 -10.55 -9.27 0.17
CA LYS A 151 -11.84 -9.96 0.06
C LYS A 151 -12.24 -10.38 -1.35
N SER A 152 -11.52 -9.92 -2.38
CA SER A 152 -11.89 -10.15 -3.77
C SER A 152 -10.65 -10.37 -4.65
N PRO A 153 -10.79 -10.98 -5.84
CA PRO A 153 -9.68 -11.12 -6.77
C PRO A 153 -9.30 -9.79 -7.46
N SER A 154 -9.86 -8.66 -7.00
CA SER A 154 -9.68 -7.35 -7.61
C SER A 154 -8.33 -6.72 -7.29
N TYR A 155 -7.73 -6.09 -8.29
CA TYR A 155 -6.52 -5.29 -8.20
C TYR A 155 -6.83 -3.84 -8.55
N VAL A 156 -6.26 -2.92 -7.79
CA VAL A 156 -6.25 -1.50 -8.17
C VAL A 156 -5.34 -1.31 -9.37
N LYS A 157 -5.77 -0.49 -10.32
CA LYS A 157 -5.05 -0.14 -11.55
C LYS A 157 -5.08 1.37 -11.76
N THR A 158 -4.24 1.86 -12.67
CA THR A 158 -4.21 3.27 -13.08
C THR A 158 -4.29 3.37 -14.60
N ASP A 159 -5.18 4.20 -15.13
CA ASP A 159 -5.20 4.51 -16.56
C ASP A 159 -4.10 5.52 -16.96
N GLU A 160 -3.99 5.82 -18.24
CA GLU A 160 -3.02 6.79 -18.78
C GLU A 160 -3.20 8.21 -18.21
N LYS A 161 -4.45 8.56 -17.86
CA LYS A 161 -4.83 9.88 -17.32
C LYS A 161 -4.60 9.98 -15.81
N GLY A 162 -4.27 8.89 -15.13
CA GLY A 162 -4.12 8.84 -13.68
C GLY A 162 -5.41 8.56 -12.93
N ASN A 163 -6.49 8.16 -13.61
CA ASN A 163 -7.69 7.71 -12.93
C ASN A 163 -7.49 6.30 -12.38
N PRO A 164 -7.92 6.04 -11.14
CA PRO A 164 -7.87 4.70 -10.61
C PRO A 164 -8.98 3.85 -11.22
N LEU A 165 -8.64 2.60 -11.53
CA LEU A 165 -9.54 1.57 -12.03
C LEU A 165 -9.40 0.32 -11.18
N VAL A 166 -10.30 -0.64 -11.37
CA VAL A 166 -10.20 -1.97 -10.76
C VAL A 166 -10.21 -3.03 -11.86
N GLY A 167 -9.28 -3.98 -11.78
CA GLY A 167 -9.20 -5.12 -12.69
C GLY A 167 -8.95 -6.43 -11.95
N SER A 168 -8.62 -7.49 -12.68
CA SER A 168 -8.45 -8.84 -12.14
C SER A 168 -7.08 -9.47 -12.48
N ASN A 169 -6.24 -8.79 -13.26
CA ASN A 169 -4.96 -9.33 -13.74
C ASN A 169 -3.76 -8.73 -12.96
N PRO A 170 -3.02 -9.53 -12.17
CA PRO A 170 -1.84 -9.06 -11.44
C PRO A 170 -0.61 -8.75 -12.32
N LEU A 171 -0.55 -9.34 -13.52
CA LEU A 171 0.58 -9.13 -14.45
C LEU A 171 0.43 -7.84 -15.26
N ASP A 172 -0.68 -7.14 -15.09
CA ASP A 172 -0.87 -5.85 -15.72
C ASP A 172 -0.01 -4.79 -15.03
N VAL A 173 0.94 -4.20 -15.77
CA VAL A 173 1.86 -3.17 -15.27
C VAL A 173 1.11 -1.94 -14.74
N THR A 174 -0.11 -1.68 -15.22
CA THR A 174 -0.95 -0.59 -14.70
C THR A 174 -1.46 -0.85 -13.27
N ALA A 175 -1.32 -2.09 -12.76
CA ALA A 175 -1.63 -2.50 -11.39
C ALA A 175 -0.42 -2.44 -10.44
N TRP A 176 0.73 -1.96 -10.92
CA TRP A 176 1.97 -1.93 -10.15
C TRP A 176 2.20 -0.56 -9.51
N PHE A 177 2.57 -0.57 -8.25
CA PHE A 177 2.75 0.62 -7.42
C PHE A 177 4.10 0.58 -6.71
N GLN A 178 4.58 1.76 -6.34
CA GLN A 178 5.76 1.93 -5.47
C GLN A 178 5.34 2.64 -4.19
N MET A 179 5.89 2.16 -3.07
CA MET A 179 5.66 2.75 -1.77
C MET A 179 6.88 3.56 -1.41
N LEU A 180 6.69 4.87 -1.37
CA LEU A 180 7.75 5.83 -1.23
C LEU A 180 7.78 6.35 0.20
N ASP A 181 8.98 6.58 0.71
CA ASP A 181 9.17 7.31 1.96
C ASP A 181 8.74 8.78 1.78
N ASN A 182 8.16 9.37 2.82
CA ASN A 182 7.67 10.75 2.74
C ASN A 182 8.81 11.80 2.63
N ASN A 183 10.04 11.43 2.99
CA ASN A 183 11.23 12.26 2.82
C ASN A 183 11.57 12.54 1.34
N ILE A 184 10.96 11.83 0.40
CA ILE A 184 11.14 12.06 -1.03
C ILE A 184 10.57 13.41 -1.47
N CYS A 185 9.54 13.91 -0.77
CA CYS A 185 8.95 15.22 -1.06
C CYS A 185 9.54 16.36 -0.21
N THR A 186 10.41 16.08 0.77
CA THR A 186 11.15 17.14 1.45
C THR A 186 12.30 17.64 0.58
N PRO A 187 12.45 18.97 0.38
CA PRO A 187 13.66 19.50 -0.24
C PRO A 187 14.85 19.07 0.61
N ARG A 188 15.89 18.48 0.00
CA ARG A 188 17.19 18.39 0.65
C ARG A 188 17.61 19.82 0.93
N LEU A 189 17.53 20.26 2.19
CA LEU A 189 18.24 21.44 2.63
C LEU A 189 19.70 21.20 2.25
N LYS A 190 20.19 21.89 1.22
CA LYS A 190 21.63 21.96 0.98
C LYS A 190 22.20 22.53 2.26
N ALA A 191 23.08 21.78 2.91
CA ALA A 191 23.94 22.33 3.94
C ALA A 191 24.67 23.53 3.30
N THR A 192 24.30 24.73 3.71
CA THR A 192 25.05 25.96 3.47
C THR A 192 26.25 26.01 4.39
#